data_AF-A0A3D2JMW9-F1
#
_entry.id   AF-A0A3D2JMW9-F1
#
_cell.length_a   1.000
_cell.length_b   1.000
_cell.length_c   1.000
_cell.angle_alpha   90.00
_cell.angle_beta   90.00
_cell.angle_gamma   90.00
#
_symmetry.space_group_name_H-M   'P 1'
#
loop_
_entity.id
_entity.type
_entity.pdbx_description
1 polymer ?
#
loop_
_entity_poly.entity_id
_entity_poly.type
_entity_poly.pdbx_seq_one_letter_code
_entity_poly.pdbx_strand_id
1 'polypeptide(L)'
;MLIAGAGRTEITPPIGIAHAGWGAATHQRAEGVDMPFYATVLYVTDGELELAIVDLDIGVLTNFDDAAIRSEVSSTAGIKRENLRLSATHTHSGPVNRLSWLDEGMELVGPYWDSLPERVATAVNAARHSAKPAHVGVGTGSSSINVNRRPALDNGTLFTGRNWEGTVDQEVGVVAINDTDGNPIATLLNFACHP
;
A
#
# COMPACT_ATOMS: atom_id res chain seq x y z
N MET A 1 12.54 -17.33 18.45
CA MET A 1 13.22 -17.11 17.16
C MET A 1 12.16 -16.58 16.21
N LEU A 2 12.42 -15.49 15.50
CA LEU A 2 11.42 -14.91 14.60
C LEU A 2 11.31 -15.79 13.35
N ILE A 3 10.08 -16.01 12.89
CA ILE A 3 9.77 -16.65 11.61
C ILE A 3 9.08 -15.59 10.75
N ALA A 4 9.51 -15.45 9.50
CA ALA A 4 8.93 -14.48 8.60
C ALA A 4 8.83 -15.05 7.18
N GLY A 5 7.84 -14.58 6.43
CA GLY A 5 7.62 -14.94 5.05
C GLY A 5 6.99 -13.78 4.28
N ALA A 6 7.20 -13.76 2.97
CA ALA A 6 6.70 -12.71 2.09
C ALA A 6 5.80 -13.31 1.02
N GLY A 7 4.68 -12.63 0.75
CA GLY A 7 3.70 -13.06 -0.23
C GLY A 7 3.24 -11.87 -1.05
N ARG A 8 2.92 -12.11 -2.31
CA ARG A 8 2.40 -11.07 -3.20
C ARG A 8 1.29 -11.65 -4.06
N THR A 9 0.23 -10.88 -4.27
CA THR A 9 -0.79 -11.19 -5.27
C THR A 9 -1.05 -9.97 -6.13
N GLU A 10 -1.45 -10.21 -7.36
CA GLU A 10 -1.83 -9.14 -8.27
C GLU A 10 -3.25 -8.63 -7.95
N ILE A 11 -3.38 -7.32 -7.83
CA ILE A 11 -4.63 -6.57 -7.63
C ILE A 11 -4.84 -5.56 -8.77
N THR A 12 -4.32 -5.85 -9.97
CA THR A 12 -4.46 -4.97 -11.14
C THR A 12 -5.93 -4.63 -11.43
N PRO A 13 -6.28 -3.33 -11.49
CA PRO A 13 -7.62 -2.91 -11.87
C PRO A 13 -7.94 -3.27 -13.33
N PRO A 14 -9.21 -3.53 -13.68
CA PRO A 14 -9.57 -3.75 -15.07
C PRO A 14 -9.43 -2.46 -15.89
N ILE A 15 -9.05 -2.61 -17.17
CA ILE A 15 -9.05 -1.51 -18.15
C ILE A 15 -10.46 -0.91 -18.23
N GLY A 16 -10.53 0.42 -18.36
CA GLY A 16 -11.79 1.19 -18.44
C GLY A 16 -12.35 1.64 -17.10
N ILE A 17 -11.76 1.22 -15.97
CA ILE A 17 -12.17 1.64 -14.62
C ILE A 17 -11.92 3.15 -14.40
N ALA A 18 -12.74 3.77 -13.55
CA ALA A 18 -12.55 5.15 -13.14
C ALA A 18 -11.23 5.35 -12.38
N HIS A 19 -10.39 6.28 -12.84
CA HIS A 19 -8.99 6.42 -12.45
C HIS A 19 -8.53 7.89 -12.25
N ALA A 20 -9.40 8.89 -12.39
CA ALA A 20 -9.02 10.32 -12.30
C ALA A 20 -8.78 10.81 -10.85
N GLY A 21 -7.76 10.25 -10.17
CA GLY A 21 -7.36 10.59 -8.81
C GLY A 21 -6.50 11.85 -8.69
N TRP A 22 -6.10 12.50 -9.78
CA TRP A 22 -5.25 13.71 -9.78
C TRP A 22 -5.94 14.90 -10.46
N GLY A 23 -5.64 16.11 -9.98
CA GLY A 23 -6.37 17.33 -10.37
C GLY A 23 -6.20 17.81 -11.81
N ALA A 24 -5.26 17.23 -12.57
CA ALA A 24 -5.04 17.55 -13.98
C ALA A 24 -5.58 16.47 -14.94
N ALA A 25 -6.33 15.48 -14.43
CA ALA A 25 -6.89 14.41 -15.25
C ALA A 25 -7.87 14.98 -16.29
N THR A 26 -7.67 14.61 -17.56
CA THR A 26 -8.53 15.04 -18.69
C THR A 26 -9.48 13.95 -19.17
N HIS A 27 -9.39 12.75 -18.60
CA HIS A 27 -10.24 11.60 -18.88
C HIS A 27 -10.46 10.83 -17.57
N GLN A 28 -11.58 10.12 -17.47
CA GLN A 28 -11.94 9.39 -16.26
C GLN A 28 -11.60 7.90 -16.34
N ARG A 29 -11.71 7.30 -17.53
CA ARG A 29 -11.43 5.88 -17.75
C ARG A 29 -9.95 5.63 -17.94
N ALA A 30 -9.45 4.56 -17.33
CA ALA A 30 -8.11 4.03 -17.62
C ALA A 30 -8.08 3.38 -19.02
N GLU A 31 -7.16 3.81 -19.88
CA GLU A 31 -6.99 3.25 -21.24
C GLU A 31 -6.19 1.94 -21.24
N GLY A 32 -5.43 1.69 -20.18
CA GLY A 32 -4.53 0.55 -20.07
C GLY A 32 -3.91 0.45 -18.68
N VAL A 33 -2.98 -0.50 -18.55
CA VAL A 33 -2.19 -0.73 -17.34
C VAL A 33 -0.73 -0.71 -17.73
N ASP A 34 0.02 0.28 -17.24
CA ASP A 34 1.46 0.41 -17.50
C ASP A 34 2.26 -0.61 -16.66
N MET A 35 1.91 -0.75 -15.38
CA MET A 35 2.50 -1.73 -14.46
C MET A 35 1.42 -2.40 -13.61
N PRO A 36 1.60 -3.69 -13.27
CA PRO A 36 0.66 -4.41 -12.41
C PRO A 36 0.64 -3.85 -10.99
N PHE A 37 -0.53 -3.94 -10.36
CA PHE A 37 -0.75 -3.51 -8.99
C PHE A 37 -0.69 -4.73 -8.09
N TYR A 38 -0.20 -4.57 -6.86
CA TYR A 38 -0.07 -5.69 -5.96
C TYR A 38 -0.56 -5.41 -4.54
N ALA A 39 -1.05 -6.47 -3.90
CA ALA A 39 -1.01 -6.56 -2.45
C ALA A 39 0.27 -7.30 -2.06
N THR A 40 1.13 -6.64 -1.29
CA THR A 40 2.39 -7.20 -0.81
C THR A 40 2.29 -7.41 0.69
N VAL A 41 2.62 -8.61 1.15
CA VAL A 41 2.45 -9.03 2.54
C VAL A 41 3.76 -9.49 3.13
N LEU A 42 4.09 -8.96 4.31
CA LEU A 42 5.04 -9.56 5.23
C LEU A 42 4.27 -10.24 6.37
N TYR A 43 4.42 -11.55 6.48
CA TYR A 43 3.96 -12.33 7.63
C TYR A 43 5.12 -12.50 8.62
N VAL A 44 4.84 -12.34 9.92
CA VAL A 44 5.83 -12.48 11.00
C VAL A 44 5.20 -13.18 12.20
N THR A 45 5.94 -14.10 12.82
CA THR A 45 5.54 -14.73 14.09
C THR A 45 6.74 -15.05 14.98
N ASP A 46 6.50 -15.07 16.30
CA ASP A 46 7.41 -15.61 17.31
C ASP A 46 6.97 -17.01 17.85
N GLY A 47 5.88 -17.55 17.31
CA GLY A 47 5.24 -18.80 17.75
C GLY A 47 4.00 -18.59 18.62
N GLU A 48 3.84 -17.43 19.26
CA GLU A 48 2.64 -17.09 20.05
C GLU A 48 1.76 -16.06 19.33
N LEU A 49 2.40 -15.04 18.75
CA LEU A 49 1.76 -13.97 18.02
C LEU A 49 2.00 -14.15 16.51
N GLU A 50 0.93 -14.08 15.72
CA GLU A 50 1.01 -14.02 14.26
C GLU A 50 0.55 -12.63 13.79
N LEU A 51 1.39 -11.94 13.00
CA LEU A 51 1.13 -10.63 12.43
C LEU A 51 1.20 -10.69 10.89
N ALA A 52 0.38 -9.88 10.22
CA ALA A 52 0.57 -9.60 8.80
C ALA A 52 0.56 -8.09 8.51
N ILE A 53 1.60 -7.64 7.83
CA ILE A 53 1.75 -6.27 7.34
C ILE A 53 1.47 -6.30 5.85
N VAL A 54 0.45 -5.57 5.42
CA VAL A 54 -0.07 -5.57 4.05
C VAL A 54 -0.01 -4.16 3.49
N ASP A 55 0.71 -4.00 2.39
CA ASP A 55 0.70 -2.79 1.59
C ASP A 55 -0.01 -3.07 0.26
N LEU A 56 -0.93 -2.17 -0.08
CA LEU A 56 -1.78 -2.23 -1.27
C LEU A 56 -1.40 -1.10 -2.21
N ASP A 57 -1.17 -1.43 -3.48
CA ASP A 57 -1.02 -0.44 -4.55
C ASP A 57 -2.38 0.20 -4.85
N ILE A 58 -2.83 1.14 -4.01
CA ILE A 58 -4.10 1.87 -4.17
C ILE A 58 -3.92 3.30 -3.67
N GLY A 59 -4.85 4.19 -4.05
CA GLY A 59 -4.84 5.57 -3.59
C GLY A 59 -5.23 5.69 -2.11
N VAL A 60 -6.43 5.26 -1.74
CA VAL A 60 -6.94 5.40 -0.37
C VAL A 60 -7.64 4.13 0.07
N LEU A 61 -7.27 3.61 1.23
CA LEU A 61 -7.99 2.52 1.88
C LEU A 61 -9.04 3.11 2.83
N THR A 62 -10.33 2.86 2.58
CA THR A 62 -11.40 3.33 3.46
C THR A 62 -11.58 2.38 4.64
N ASN A 63 -12.19 2.85 5.74
CA ASN A 63 -12.53 2.00 6.88
C ASN A 63 -13.48 0.83 6.50
N PHE A 64 -14.35 1.04 5.50
CA PHE A 64 -15.26 0.00 5.02
C PHE A 64 -14.47 -1.12 4.32
N ASP A 65 -13.57 -0.75 3.40
CA ASP A 65 -12.75 -1.70 2.65
C ASP A 65 -11.70 -2.37 3.56
N ASP A 66 -11.08 -1.63 4.50
CA ASP A 66 -10.20 -2.19 5.55
C ASP A 66 -10.94 -3.25 6.38
N ALA A 67 -12.16 -2.96 6.85
CA ALA A 67 -12.94 -3.91 7.64
C ALA A 67 -13.29 -5.18 6.84
N ALA A 68 -13.61 -5.06 5.56
CA ALA A 68 -13.89 -6.19 4.68
C ALA A 68 -12.64 -7.07 4.49
N ILE A 69 -11.48 -6.48 4.21
CA ILE A 69 -10.21 -7.19 4.07
C ILE A 69 -9.83 -7.89 5.38
N ARG A 70 -9.91 -7.19 6.53
CA ARG A 70 -9.63 -7.80 7.84
C ARG A 70 -10.54 -8.97 8.13
N SER A 71 -11.81 -8.86 7.73
CA SER A 71 -12.79 -9.92 7.92
C SER A 71 -12.41 -11.18 7.14
N GLU A 72 -12.08 -11.02 5.86
CA GLU A 72 -11.73 -12.13 4.98
C GLU A 72 -10.39 -12.78 5.36
N VAL A 73 -9.37 -11.98 5.67
CA VAL A 73 -8.07 -12.51 6.12
C VAL A 73 -8.23 -13.28 7.44
N SER A 74 -9.05 -12.78 8.35
CA SER A 74 -9.27 -13.44 9.63
C SER A 74 -10.03 -14.76 9.48
N SER A 75 -11.03 -14.84 8.60
CA SER A 75 -11.80 -16.07 8.37
C SER A 75 -10.99 -17.13 7.62
N THR A 76 -10.16 -16.73 6.65
CA THR A 76 -9.49 -17.67 5.74
C THR A 76 -8.05 -18.00 6.12
N ALA A 77 -7.28 -17.02 6.61
CA ALA A 77 -5.88 -17.19 6.99
C ALA A 77 -5.68 -17.38 8.50
N GLY A 78 -6.71 -17.08 9.31
CA GLY A 78 -6.69 -17.23 10.77
C GLY A 78 -5.93 -16.15 11.53
N ILE A 79 -5.40 -15.13 10.83
CA ILE A 79 -4.75 -13.99 11.48
C ILE A 79 -5.81 -13.11 12.14
N LYS A 80 -5.64 -12.81 13.44
CA LYS A 80 -6.60 -11.98 14.17
C LYS A 80 -6.68 -10.58 13.56
N ARG A 81 -7.86 -9.96 13.60
CA ARG A 81 -8.10 -8.66 12.96
C ARG A 81 -7.19 -7.57 13.51
N GLU A 82 -6.92 -7.58 14.80
CA GLU A 82 -6.03 -6.66 15.52
C GLU A 82 -4.54 -6.84 15.16
N ASN A 83 -4.19 -7.99 14.58
CA ASN A 83 -2.82 -8.33 14.18
C ASN A 83 -2.52 -8.00 12.70
N LEU A 84 -3.45 -7.33 12.03
CA LEU A 84 -3.30 -6.89 10.65
C LEU A 84 -2.95 -5.40 10.61
N ARG A 85 -1.88 -5.05 9.90
CA ARG A 85 -1.62 -3.65 9.50
C ARG A 85 -1.85 -3.56 8.00
N LEU A 86 -2.90 -2.84 7.61
CA LEU A 86 -3.21 -2.57 6.20
C LEU A 86 -2.80 -1.13 5.87
N SER A 87 -2.21 -0.92 4.69
CA SER A 87 -1.85 0.41 4.22
C SER A 87 -1.89 0.51 2.71
N ALA A 88 -2.05 1.74 2.23
CA ALA A 88 -2.04 2.09 0.83
C ALA A 88 -0.70 2.75 0.50
N THR A 89 -0.13 2.46 -0.67
CA THR A 89 1.04 3.20 -1.18
C THR A 89 0.71 4.64 -1.57
N HIS A 90 -0.59 4.94 -1.69
CA HIS A 90 -1.14 6.23 -2.08
C HIS A 90 -0.98 6.57 -3.57
N THR A 91 -0.82 5.56 -4.43
CA THR A 91 -0.72 5.77 -5.89
C THR A 91 -1.94 6.51 -6.44
N HIS A 92 -1.68 7.58 -7.20
CA HIS A 92 -2.71 8.31 -7.96
C HIS A 92 -2.98 7.70 -9.34
N SER A 93 -2.19 6.71 -9.74
CA SER A 93 -2.36 6.01 -11.03
C SER A 93 -3.29 4.79 -10.91
N GLY A 94 -4.08 4.71 -9.84
CA GLY A 94 -4.98 3.61 -9.53
C GLY A 94 -6.47 4.00 -9.54
N PRO A 95 -7.37 3.03 -9.33
CA PRO A 95 -8.79 3.29 -9.39
C PRO A 95 -9.24 4.14 -8.21
N VAL A 96 -10.29 4.93 -8.42
CA VAL A 96 -10.90 5.74 -7.36
C VAL A 96 -11.67 4.87 -6.34
N ASN A 97 -12.00 5.44 -5.19
CA ASN A 97 -12.89 4.81 -4.22
C ASN A 97 -14.36 4.82 -4.70
N ARG A 98 -15.18 4.02 -4.02
CA ARG A 98 -16.61 3.83 -4.32
C ARG A 98 -17.43 5.13 -4.36
N LEU A 99 -17.06 6.08 -3.50
CA LEU A 99 -17.70 7.39 -3.40
C LEU A 99 -16.82 8.42 -4.09
N SER A 100 -17.02 8.55 -5.40
CA SER A 100 -16.30 9.48 -6.25
C SER A 100 -17.28 10.41 -6.97
N TRP A 101 -16.82 11.61 -7.30
CA TRP A 101 -17.50 12.59 -8.15
C TRP A 101 -17.43 12.27 -9.66
N LEU A 102 -16.79 11.16 -10.02
CA LEU A 102 -16.66 10.70 -11.40
C LEU A 102 -17.90 9.94 -11.84
N ASP A 103 -18.15 9.92 -13.15
CA ASP A 103 -19.26 9.22 -13.77
C ASP A 103 -18.78 7.99 -14.56
N GLU A 104 -17.77 8.16 -15.42
CA GLU A 104 -17.33 7.12 -16.34
C GLU A 104 -16.41 6.11 -15.67
N GLY A 105 -16.70 4.81 -15.85
CA GLY A 105 -15.88 3.72 -15.33
C GLY A 105 -16.17 3.36 -13.87
N MET A 106 -17.12 4.06 -13.24
CA MET A 106 -17.55 3.79 -11.86
C MET A 106 -18.24 2.43 -11.72
N GLU A 107 -18.84 1.92 -12.79
CA GLU A 107 -19.47 0.58 -12.83
C GLU A 107 -18.47 -0.55 -12.53
N LEU A 108 -17.17 -0.32 -12.75
CA LEU A 108 -16.10 -1.28 -12.49
C LEU A 108 -15.49 -1.14 -11.08
N VAL A 109 -15.68 0.02 -10.43
CA VAL A 109 -15.13 0.30 -9.09
C VAL A 109 -15.76 -0.60 -8.03
N GLY A 110 -17.09 -0.77 -8.09
CA GLY A 110 -17.86 -1.73 -7.29
C GLY A 110 -17.15 -3.11 -7.18
N PRO A 111 -17.18 -3.88 -8.28
CA PRO A 111 -16.59 -5.21 -8.35
C PRO A 111 -15.10 -5.28 -8.06
N TYR A 112 -14.31 -4.28 -8.47
CA TYR A 112 -12.87 -4.28 -8.23
C TYR A 112 -12.54 -4.36 -6.74
N TRP A 113 -13.10 -3.44 -5.95
CA TRP A 113 -12.90 -3.38 -4.52
C TRP A 113 -13.48 -4.60 -3.80
N ASP A 114 -14.58 -5.18 -4.29
CA ASP A 114 -15.16 -6.41 -3.74
C ASP A 114 -14.23 -7.63 -3.94
N SER A 115 -13.33 -7.58 -4.93
CA SER A 115 -12.35 -8.64 -5.18
C SER A 115 -11.10 -8.56 -4.29
N LEU A 116 -10.83 -7.41 -3.65
CA LEU A 116 -9.60 -7.21 -2.89
C LEU A 116 -9.48 -8.08 -1.64
N PRO A 117 -10.53 -8.30 -0.82
CA PRO A 117 -10.43 -9.13 0.39
C PRO A 117 -9.85 -10.52 0.13
N GLU A 118 -10.37 -11.25 -0.87
CA GLU A 118 -9.92 -12.60 -1.21
C GLU A 118 -8.47 -12.60 -1.75
N ARG A 119 -8.13 -11.62 -2.58
CA ARG A 119 -6.78 -11.45 -3.10
C ARG A 119 -5.80 -11.21 -1.96
N VAL A 120 -6.10 -10.28 -1.04
CA VAL A 120 -5.24 -10.03 0.12
C VAL A 120 -5.09 -11.26 0.99
N ALA A 121 -6.18 -11.99 1.26
CA ALA A 121 -6.11 -13.27 1.97
C ALA A 121 -5.20 -14.30 1.29
N THR A 122 -5.24 -14.37 -0.05
CA THR A 122 -4.34 -15.20 -0.84
C THR A 122 -2.88 -14.81 -0.63
N ALA A 123 -2.55 -13.51 -0.68
CA ALA A 123 -1.20 -13.02 -0.43
C ALA A 123 -0.72 -13.30 1.01
N VAL A 124 -1.60 -13.15 2.00
CA VAL A 124 -1.31 -13.48 3.41
C VAL A 124 -1.01 -14.97 3.56
N ASN A 125 -1.83 -15.84 2.97
CA ASN A 125 -1.59 -17.27 3.00
C ASN A 125 -0.28 -17.64 2.30
N ALA A 126 0.02 -17.05 1.14
CA ALA A 126 1.30 -17.26 0.47
C ALA A 126 2.50 -16.85 1.35
N ALA A 127 2.41 -15.68 1.99
CA ALA A 127 3.43 -15.20 2.92
C ALA A 127 3.64 -16.18 4.08
N ARG A 128 2.56 -16.65 4.70
CA ARG A 128 2.59 -17.63 5.80
C ARG A 128 3.20 -18.97 5.38
N HIS A 129 2.86 -19.49 4.21
CA HIS A 129 3.42 -20.75 3.70
C HIS A 129 4.91 -20.64 3.34
N SER A 130 5.37 -19.46 2.93
CA SER A 130 6.78 -19.20 2.63
C SER A 130 7.64 -18.96 3.88
N ALA A 131 7.04 -18.93 5.06
CA ALA A 131 7.67 -18.42 6.25
C ALA A 131 8.80 -19.35 6.76
N LYS A 132 9.92 -18.73 7.12
CA LYS A 132 11.14 -19.40 7.56
C LYS A 132 11.84 -18.60 8.68
N PRO A 133 12.74 -19.22 9.45
CA PRO A 133 13.54 -18.51 10.45
C PRO A 133 14.20 -17.26 9.86
N ALA A 134 14.10 -16.14 10.57
CA ALA A 134 14.50 -14.84 10.07
C ALA A 134 15.23 -14.00 11.11
N HIS A 135 16.10 -13.12 10.62
CA HIS A 135 16.76 -12.06 11.35
C HIS A 135 16.20 -10.70 10.91
N VAL A 136 16.17 -9.76 11.86
CA VAL A 136 15.68 -8.39 11.62
C VAL A 136 16.84 -7.40 11.78
N GLY A 137 17.01 -6.56 10.77
CA GLY A 137 17.84 -5.36 10.84
C GLY A 137 16.96 -4.11 10.75
N VAL A 138 17.31 -3.07 11.50
CA VAL A 138 16.66 -1.77 11.43
C VAL A 138 17.73 -0.72 11.13
N GLY A 139 17.40 0.21 10.25
CA GLY A 139 18.28 1.32 9.91
C GLY A 139 17.49 2.51 9.42
N THR A 140 18.18 3.65 9.34
CA THR A 140 17.67 4.85 8.70
C THR A 140 18.67 5.36 7.67
N GLY A 141 18.16 6.05 6.66
CA GLY A 141 18.93 6.76 5.65
C GLY A 141 18.29 8.11 5.37
N SER A 142 18.73 8.77 4.30
CA SER A 142 18.12 10.03 3.86
C SER A 142 17.96 10.08 2.34
N SER A 143 16.88 10.71 1.88
CA SER A 143 16.61 10.97 0.45
C SER A 143 16.10 12.39 0.26
N SER A 144 16.60 13.05 -0.78
CA SER A 144 16.26 14.44 -1.14
C SER A 144 15.22 14.56 -2.26
N ILE A 145 14.56 13.45 -2.63
CA ILE A 145 13.61 13.43 -3.75
C ILE A 145 12.32 14.23 -3.47
N ASN A 146 11.91 14.36 -2.21
CA ASN A 146 10.67 15.03 -1.83
C ASN A 146 10.86 16.55 -1.62
N VAL A 147 9.80 17.30 -1.87
CA VAL A 147 9.74 18.75 -1.64
C VAL A 147 8.39 19.11 -1.01
N ASN A 148 8.38 20.12 -0.14
CA ASN A 148 7.13 20.63 0.41
C ASN A 148 6.31 21.28 -0.71
N ARG A 149 5.05 20.86 -0.88
CA ARG A 149 4.20 21.34 -1.98
C ARG A 149 3.36 22.59 -1.67
N ARG A 150 3.59 23.26 -0.54
CA ARG A 150 2.76 24.37 -0.02
C ARG A 150 3.56 25.68 0.11
N PRO A 151 3.98 26.32 -1.00
CA PRO A 151 4.41 27.71 -0.96
C PRO A 151 3.27 28.66 -0.56
N ALA A 152 3.63 29.84 -0.06
CA ALA A 152 2.71 30.92 0.27
C ALA A 152 2.96 32.13 -0.62
N LEU A 153 1.88 32.80 -1.05
CA LEU A 153 1.95 34.15 -1.61
C LEU A 153 2.27 35.18 -0.50
N ASP A 154 2.63 36.41 -0.88
CA ASP A 154 2.95 37.49 0.07
C ASP A 154 1.81 37.78 1.07
N ASN A 155 0.57 37.51 0.68
CA ASN A 155 -0.61 37.66 1.54
C ASN A 155 -0.89 36.43 2.43
N GLY A 156 -0.01 35.43 2.44
CA GLY A 156 -0.13 34.19 3.21
C GLY A 156 -0.99 33.10 2.56
N THR A 157 -1.56 33.32 1.37
CA THR A 157 -2.38 32.31 0.68
C THR A 157 -1.51 31.16 0.19
N LEU A 158 -1.83 29.94 0.61
CA LEU A 158 -1.15 28.73 0.17
C LEU A 158 -1.64 28.28 -1.21
N PHE A 159 -0.74 27.77 -2.04
CA PHE A 159 -1.07 27.14 -3.31
C PHE A 159 -0.23 25.87 -3.52
N THR A 160 -0.58 25.06 -4.52
CA THR A 160 0.23 23.87 -4.87
C THR A 160 1.39 24.31 -5.75
N GLY A 161 2.62 24.14 -5.26
CA GLY A 161 3.83 24.50 -5.97
C GLY A 161 5.05 23.86 -5.32
N ARG A 162 6.26 24.34 -5.61
CA ARG A 162 7.48 23.84 -4.95
C ARG A 162 7.94 24.85 -3.91
N ASN A 163 7.99 24.43 -2.65
CA ASN A 163 8.55 25.19 -1.55
C ASN A 163 9.84 24.52 -1.07
N TRP A 164 10.97 24.93 -1.66
CA TRP A 164 12.30 24.35 -1.37
C TRP A 164 12.79 24.64 0.05
N GLU A 165 12.34 25.73 0.65
CA GLU A 165 12.64 26.11 2.04
C GLU A 165 11.61 25.52 3.03
N GLY A 166 10.60 24.81 2.53
CA GLY A 166 9.54 24.23 3.36
C GLY A 166 9.99 22.97 4.09
N THR A 167 9.41 22.71 5.26
CA THR A 167 9.69 21.50 6.03
C THR A 167 9.39 20.25 5.20
N VAL A 168 10.38 19.36 5.15
CA VAL A 168 10.28 18.02 4.56
C VAL A 168 10.85 17.01 5.56
N ASP A 169 10.29 15.82 5.58
CA ASP A 169 10.90 14.67 6.25
C ASP A 169 11.73 13.91 5.20
N GLN A 170 13.05 13.98 5.33
CA GLN A 170 13.99 13.32 4.42
C GLN A 170 14.46 11.98 4.98
N GLU A 171 14.02 11.55 6.16
CA GLU A 171 14.41 10.27 6.73
C GLU A 171 13.77 9.11 5.95
N VAL A 172 14.61 8.14 5.58
CA VAL A 172 14.15 6.85 5.02
C VAL A 172 14.30 5.82 6.12
N GLY A 173 13.18 5.35 6.66
CA GLY A 173 13.17 4.23 7.60
C GLY A 173 13.23 2.90 6.86
N VAL A 174 14.09 1.98 7.31
CA VAL A 174 14.25 0.66 6.70
C VAL A 174 14.22 -0.43 7.76
N VAL A 175 13.39 -1.44 7.53
CA VAL A 175 13.43 -2.71 8.26
C VAL A 175 13.72 -3.83 7.27
N ALA A 176 14.89 -4.45 7.40
CA ALA A 176 15.31 -5.57 6.59
C ALA A 176 14.99 -6.88 7.31
N ILE A 177 14.33 -7.81 6.61
CA ILE A 177 14.03 -9.15 7.10
C ILE A 177 14.77 -10.14 6.21
N ASN A 178 15.76 -10.82 6.77
CA ASN A 178 16.61 -11.78 6.04
C ASN A 178 16.46 -13.18 6.63
N ASP A 179 16.66 -14.22 5.84
CA ASP A 179 16.78 -15.57 6.37
C ASP A 179 18.12 -15.80 7.09
N THR A 180 18.29 -16.99 7.66
CA THR A 180 19.49 -17.35 8.45
C THR A 180 20.78 -17.40 7.63
N ASP A 181 20.67 -17.50 6.29
CA ASP A 181 21.81 -17.48 5.37
C ASP A 181 22.13 -16.05 4.89
N GLY A 182 21.33 -15.06 5.30
CA GLY A 182 21.49 -13.65 4.97
C GLY A 182 20.78 -13.22 3.69
N ASN A 183 19.97 -14.07 3.07
CA ASN A 183 19.20 -13.70 1.87
C ASN A 183 17.95 -12.89 2.26
N PRO A 184 17.58 -11.85 1.48
CA PRO A 184 16.41 -11.04 1.79
C PRO A 184 15.10 -11.84 1.62
N ILE A 185 14.23 -11.72 2.62
CA ILE A 185 12.83 -12.16 2.58
C ILE A 185 11.94 -10.97 2.21
N ALA A 186 12.12 -9.85 2.91
CA ALA A 186 11.36 -8.63 2.69
C ALA A 186 12.14 -7.41 3.17
N THR A 187 11.77 -6.24 2.67
CA THR A 187 12.22 -4.94 3.18
C THR A 187 11.01 -4.03 3.31
N LEU A 188 10.80 -3.49 4.51
CA LEU A 188 9.82 -2.45 4.74
C LEU A 188 10.53 -1.11 4.64
N LEU A 189 9.99 -0.22 3.82
CA LEU A 189 10.50 1.12 3.62
C LEU A 189 9.43 2.13 4.01
N ASN A 190 9.80 3.10 4.83
CA ASN A 190 8.95 4.23 5.18
C ASN A 190 9.61 5.52 4.72
N PHE A 191 8.96 6.23 3.81
CA PHE A 191 9.45 7.51 3.28
C PHE A 191 8.28 8.42 2.88
N ALA A 192 8.32 9.68 3.32
CA ALA A 192 7.24 10.63 3.11
C ALA A 192 7.33 11.30 1.73
N CYS A 193 6.73 10.68 0.72
CA CYS A 193 6.61 11.27 -0.62
C CYS A 193 5.30 10.87 -1.28
N HIS A 194 4.66 11.84 -1.94
CA HIS A 194 3.47 11.58 -2.75
C HIS A 194 3.91 10.83 -4.01
N PRO A 195 3.38 9.62 -4.30
CA PRO A 195 3.71 8.87 -5.52
C PRO A 195 2.97 9.41 -6.76
#